data_AF-A0A067JHE0-F1
#
_entry.id   AF-A0A067JHE0-F1
#
_cell.length_a   1.000
_cell.length_b   1.000
_cell.length_c   1.000
_cell.angle_alpha   90.00
_cell.angle_beta   90.00
_cell.angle_gamma   90.00
#
_symmetry.space_group_name_H-M   'P 1'
#
loop_
_entity.id
_entity.type
_entity.pdbx_description
1 polymer ?
#
loop_
_entity_poly.entity_id
_entity_poly.type
_entity_poly.pdbx_seq_one_letter_code
_entity_poly.pdbx_strand_id
1 'polypeptide(L)'
;MPERNTVSWNGLISGYIKNGMINEARKVFDSMPERNVISWTAMVRGYVQEGMINEAESLFWAMPEKNVISWTVMLGGLVEDGRVSEARSLFDMMPEKDVVARTNMIGGLCTDGRLSEAREIFDEMPKRNVVAWTTMISGYATNNRVDVARKLFEVMPDKNEVTWTAMLMGYTRSGRIEEAAELFEAMPVKPIAACNEMIMGFGRNGEVGRARWVFDQMREKDDGTWNAMIKVYERKGFELEALDLFRLMQRVGVRPTFPSMISILSVCGSLASLDHGRQIHAQLLRSQFDSDVYVSSVLITMYIKCGDLVKAKMLFDRFTMKDTVMWNSIITGYAQHGFGNESLQVFNEMISSGIAPDEITFIGVLTACSYSGKVTEGVEIFESMKSRYLVDPRTEHYACTVDLLGRAGRLNEAMSLIERMPMEPDAIVWGALLGGCRTHMKLDLAEVAAKKLLELEPENAGPHILLSNIYASQGRWGNVAATRKSMRAKNLSKSPGCSWIEVEKKVHMFTGGDSTSHPEHAMILKMLEKLGTLLREIGYCPDGSFVLHDVDEEEKVHSLRYHSEKLAVAYGLLKLPEGMPIRVMKNLRVCGDCHSAIKLIAKVTRREIILRDANRFHHFKDGLCSCRDYW
;
A
#
# COMPACT_ATOMS: atom_id res chain seq x y z
N MET A 1 36.03 17.26 49.82
CA MET A 1 36.13 16.47 48.57
C MET A 1 37.44 16.84 47.92
N PRO A 2 38.25 15.89 47.39
CA PRO A 2 39.48 16.25 46.70
C PRO A 2 39.12 17.16 45.51
N GLU A 3 39.93 18.19 45.28
CA GLU A 3 39.73 19.14 44.19
C GLU A 3 39.55 18.40 42.87
N ARG A 4 38.39 18.58 42.25
CA ARG A 4 38.09 17.98 40.95
C ARG A 4 38.99 18.61 39.90
N ASN A 5 39.92 17.83 39.37
CA ASN A 5 40.73 18.25 38.22
C ASN A 5 39.88 18.32 36.94
N THR A 6 40.37 19.01 35.91
CA THR A 6 39.66 19.27 34.64
C THR A 6 39.21 17.98 33.93
N VAL A 7 39.93 16.87 34.12
CA VAL A 7 39.58 15.55 33.56
C VAL A 7 38.31 14.99 34.20
N SER A 8 38.18 15.11 35.53
CA SER A 8 36.99 14.65 36.26
C SER A 8 35.73 15.45 35.88
N TRP A 9 35.86 16.76 35.64
CA TRP A 9 34.78 17.59 35.12
C TRP A 9 34.36 17.20 33.70
N ASN A 10 35.32 16.97 32.80
CA ASN A 10 35.05 16.51 31.43
C ASN A 10 34.35 15.14 31.39
N GLY A 11 34.71 14.25 32.32
CA GLY A 11 34.04 12.96 32.53
C GLY A 11 32.57 13.12 32.95
N LEU A 12 32.28 14.05 33.86
CA LEU A 12 30.91 14.34 34.30
C LEU A 12 30.05 14.90 33.16
N ILE A 13 30.56 15.87 32.41
CA ILE A 13 29.86 16.42 31.23
C ILE A 13 29.54 15.32 30.22
N SER A 14 30.54 14.51 29.86
CA SER A 14 30.36 13.40 28.92
C SER A 14 29.36 12.35 29.44
N GLY A 15 29.33 12.13 30.75
CA GLY A 15 28.39 11.23 31.42
C GLY A 15 26.95 11.74 31.34
N TYR A 16 26.72 13.03 31.60
CA TYR A 16 25.37 13.62 31.46
C TYR A 16 24.90 13.64 30.02
N ILE A 17 25.78 13.98 29.07
CA ILE A 17 25.46 13.98 27.62
C ILE A 17 25.06 12.57 27.16
N LYS A 18 25.83 11.53 27.52
CA LYS A 18 25.48 10.14 27.15
C LYS A 18 24.13 9.66 27.67
N ASN A 19 23.59 10.32 28.70
CA ASN A 19 22.29 10.01 29.28
C ASN A 19 21.19 11.00 28.81
N GLY A 20 21.44 11.84 27.81
CA GLY A 20 20.47 12.82 27.30
C GLY A 20 20.17 13.98 28.26
N MET A 21 20.98 14.16 29.30
CA MET A 21 20.75 15.18 30.33
C MET A 21 21.51 16.47 30.00
N ILE A 22 21.24 17.06 28.84
CA ILE A 22 22.03 18.18 28.30
C ILE A 22 21.98 19.44 29.18
N ASN A 23 20.86 19.69 29.84
CA ASN A 23 20.71 20.82 30.78
C ASN A 23 21.58 20.66 32.03
N GLU A 24 21.71 19.44 32.54
CA GLU A 24 22.59 19.15 33.68
C GLU A 24 24.06 19.20 33.25
N ALA A 25 24.38 18.68 32.05
CA ALA A 25 25.70 18.84 31.46
C ALA A 25 26.09 20.32 31.34
N ARG A 26 25.14 21.19 30.95
CA ARG A 26 25.36 22.63 30.83
C ARG A 26 25.62 23.30 32.18
N LYS A 27 24.85 22.98 33.22
CA LYS A 27 25.10 23.48 34.59
C LYS A 27 26.48 23.08 35.11
N VAL A 28 26.89 21.84 34.83
CA VAL A 28 28.22 21.34 35.18
C VAL A 28 29.30 22.11 34.43
N PHE A 29 29.11 22.35 33.13
CA PHE A 29 30.02 23.15 32.33
C PHE A 29 30.13 24.61 32.80
N ASP A 30 29.03 25.23 33.22
CA ASP A 30 29.01 26.62 33.73
C ASP A 30 29.65 26.74 35.12
N SER A 31 29.66 25.68 35.91
CA SER A 31 30.30 25.64 37.23
C SER A 31 31.77 25.23 37.21
N MET A 32 32.33 24.89 36.05
CA MET A 32 33.76 24.56 35.91
C MET A 32 34.65 25.78 36.21
N PRO A 33 35.61 25.69 37.17
CA PRO A 33 36.54 26.77 37.47
C PRO A 33 37.46 27.11 36.28
N GLU A 34 37.93 26.07 35.56
CA GLU A 34 38.75 26.20 34.37
C GLU A 34 38.21 25.32 33.25
N ARG A 35 38.09 25.88 32.04
CA ARG A 35 37.58 25.19 30.85
C ARG A 35 38.68 25.07 29.80
N ASN A 36 38.93 23.86 29.34
CA ASN A 36 39.84 23.60 28.22
C ASN A 36 39.08 23.21 26.96
N VAL A 37 39.76 23.18 25.80
CA VAL A 37 39.16 22.83 24.50
C VAL A 37 38.32 21.54 24.55
N ILE A 38 38.72 20.55 25.36
CA ILE A 38 37.98 19.29 25.50
C ILE A 38 36.62 19.50 26.16
N SER A 39 36.52 20.32 27.22
CA SER A 39 35.25 20.64 27.90
C SER A 39 34.26 21.34 26.96
N TRP A 40 34.74 22.30 26.18
CA TRP A 40 33.95 23.03 25.20
C TRP A 40 33.50 22.12 24.05
N THR A 41 34.41 21.33 23.49
CA THR A 41 34.12 20.39 22.39
C THR A 41 33.10 19.33 22.83
N ALA A 42 33.19 18.84 24.08
CA ALA A 42 32.22 17.90 24.63
C ALA A 42 30.82 18.52 24.71
N MET A 43 30.69 19.76 25.16
CA MET A 43 29.39 20.45 25.19
C MET A 43 28.82 20.73 23.80
N VAL A 44 29.64 21.20 22.85
CA VAL A 44 29.20 21.39 21.46
C VAL A 44 28.69 20.07 20.89
N ARG A 45 29.42 18.97 21.10
CA ARG A 45 28.96 17.62 20.70
C ARG A 45 27.64 17.23 21.35
N GLY A 46 27.47 17.52 22.64
CA GLY A 46 26.24 17.23 23.35
C GLY A 46 25.03 17.97 22.76
N TYR A 47 25.19 19.25 22.45
CA TYR A 47 24.13 20.01 21.78
C TYR A 47 23.82 19.49 20.37
N VAL A 48 24.85 19.11 19.60
CA VAL A 48 24.65 18.49 18.28
C VAL A 48 23.87 17.18 18.37
N GLN A 49 24.22 16.31 19.33
CA GLN A 49 23.52 15.02 19.52
C GLN A 49 22.04 15.16 19.89
N GLU A 50 21.67 16.25 20.57
CA GLU A 50 20.29 16.57 20.93
C GLU A 50 19.57 17.42 19.86
N GLY A 51 20.22 17.72 18.73
CA GLY A 51 19.65 18.54 17.65
C GLY A 51 19.56 20.05 17.96
N MET A 52 20.23 20.52 19.02
CA MET A 52 20.27 21.93 19.43
C MET A 52 21.39 22.69 18.71
N ILE A 53 21.28 22.78 17.37
CA ILE A 53 22.39 23.22 16.51
C ILE A 53 22.72 24.71 16.67
N ASN A 54 21.71 25.55 16.95
CA ASN A 54 21.94 26.99 17.19
C ASN A 54 22.72 27.25 18.48
N GLU A 55 22.42 26.49 19.54
CA GLU A 55 23.12 26.54 20.82
C GLU A 55 24.54 25.98 20.68
N ALA A 56 24.71 24.90 19.90
CA ALA A 56 26.02 24.36 19.56
C ALA A 56 26.89 25.39 18.83
N GLU A 57 26.31 26.11 17.86
CA GLU A 57 26.98 27.14 17.08
C GLU A 57 27.37 28.35 17.93
N SER A 58 26.44 28.85 18.75
CA SER A 58 26.71 29.94 19.69
C SER A 58 27.87 29.59 20.63
N LEU A 59 27.85 28.37 21.18
CA LEU A 59 28.91 27.89 22.06
C LEU A 59 30.24 27.71 21.33
N PHE A 60 30.20 27.17 20.10
CA PHE A 60 31.38 26.99 19.26
C PHE A 60 32.08 28.33 19.00
N TRP A 61 31.34 29.37 18.60
CA TRP A 61 31.94 30.68 18.36
C TRP A 61 32.52 31.30 19.64
N ALA A 62 31.88 31.09 20.79
CA ALA A 62 32.38 31.53 22.10
C ALA A 62 33.64 30.79 22.59
N MET A 63 34.05 29.68 21.97
CA MET A 63 35.25 28.93 22.36
C MET A 63 36.52 29.79 22.21
N PRO A 64 37.33 29.96 23.29
CA PRO A 64 38.59 30.72 23.24
C PRO A 64 39.63 30.11 22.30
N GLU A 65 39.70 28.78 22.27
CA GLU A 65 40.56 28.00 21.38
C GLU A 65 39.73 26.91 20.70
N LYS A 66 40.03 26.61 19.43
CA LYS A 66 39.34 25.62 18.62
C LYS A 66 40.36 24.68 18.00
N ASN A 67 40.17 23.37 18.19
CA ASN A 67 40.97 22.34 17.53
C ASN A 67 40.20 21.71 16.37
N VAL A 68 40.88 20.91 15.53
CA VAL A 68 40.27 20.23 14.37
C VAL A 68 38.99 19.46 14.75
N ILE A 69 38.96 18.80 15.91
CA ILE A 69 37.79 18.04 16.38
C ILE A 69 36.58 18.96 16.61
N SER A 70 36.77 20.11 17.27
CA SER A 70 35.68 21.06 17.53
C SER A 70 35.07 21.60 16.23
N TRP A 71 35.90 21.90 15.22
CA TRP A 71 35.45 22.30 13.89
C TRP A 71 34.68 21.18 13.19
N THR A 72 35.20 19.95 13.20
CA THR A 72 34.56 18.78 12.55
C THR A 72 33.21 18.42 13.20
N VAL A 73 33.09 18.56 14.53
CA VAL A 73 31.82 18.33 15.24
C VAL A 73 30.78 19.37 14.83
N MET A 74 31.15 20.66 14.80
CA MET A 74 30.23 21.72 14.38
C MET A 74 29.82 21.57 12.91
N LEU A 75 30.79 21.23 12.04
CA LEU A 75 30.55 20.94 10.62
C LEU A 75 29.55 19.80 10.43
N GLY A 76 29.74 18.69 11.16
CA GLY A 76 28.81 17.55 11.13
C GLY A 76 27.40 17.95 11.58
N GLY A 77 27.29 18.72 12.66
CA GLY A 77 25.99 19.21 13.14
C GLY A 77 25.25 20.09 12.14
N LEU A 78 25.94 21.02 11.46
CA LEU A 78 25.32 21.83 10.40
C LEU A 78 24.87 21.00 9.20
N VAL A 79 25.62 19.95 8.84
CA VAL A 79 25.26 19.02 7.77
C VAL A 79 24.02 18.20 8.16
N GLU A 80 23.96 17.68 9.38
CA GLU A 80 22.81 16.92 9.90
C GLU A 80 21.53 17.78 9.99
N ASP A 81 21.67 19.09 10.26
CA ASP A 81 20.57 20.07 10.26
C ASP A 81 20.13 20.51 8.85
N GLY A 82 20.85 20.09 7.80
CA GLY A 82 20.59 20.51 6.42
C GLY A 82 21.08 21.91 6.07
N ARG A 83 21.80 22.62 6.96
CA ARG A 83 22.41 23.94 6.72
C ARG A 83 23.72 23.84 5.92
N VAL A 84 23.67 23.18 4.77
CA VAL A 84 24.87 22.78 4.00
C VAL A 84 25.69 23.96 3.48
N SER A 85 25.06 25.08 3.13
CA SER A 85 25.77 26.30 2.72
C SER A 85 26.58 26.93 3.85
N GLU A 86 26.06 26.87 5.08
CA GLU A 86 26.77 27.37 6.26
C GLU A 86 27.87 26.41 6.68
N ALA A 87 27.61 25.09 6.58
CA ALA A 87 28.63 24.06 6.71
C ALA A 87 29.79 24.28 5.73
N ARG A 88 29.50 24.66 4.47
CA ARG A 88 30.54 24.98 3.47
C ARG A 88 31.38 26.18 3.89
N SER A 89 30.73 27.27 4.31
CA SER A 89 31.42 28.45 4.83
C SER A 89 32.31 28.11 6.02
N LEU A 90 31.79 27.31 6.97
CA LEU A 90 32.55 26.83 8.13
C LEU A 90 33.75 25.99 7.71
N PHE A 91 33.56 25.07 6.76
CA PHE A 91 34.62 24.23 6.21
C PHE A 91 35.73 25.07 5.57
N ASP A 92 35.39 26.12 4.82
CA ASP A 92 36.38 27.01 4.20
C ASP A 92 37.23 27.73 5.23
N MET A 93 36.62 28.18 6.33
CA MET A 93 37.31 28.80 7.47
C MET A 93 38.20 27.84 8.28
N MET A 94 38.04 26.51 8.14
CA MET A 94 38.85 25.55 8.91
C MET A 94 40.35 25.70 8.61
N PRO A 95 41.20 25.94 9.62
CA PRO A 95 42.64 26.09 9.44
C PRO A 95 43.30 24.83 8.90
N GLU A 96 42.91 23.68 9.45
CA GLU A 96 43.32 22.36 8.98
C GLU A 96 42.08 21.54 8.64
N LYS A 97 42.03 21.09 7.40
CA LYS A 97 41.01 20.17 6.90
C LYS A 97 41.65 18.79 6.96
N ASP A 98 41.16 17.90 7.83
CA ASP A 98 41.58 16.50 7.86
C ASP A 98 40.71 15.65 6.91
N VAL A 99 40.92 14.33 6.89
CA VAL A 99 40.14 13.43 6.03
C VAL A 99 38.67 13.35 6.49
N VAL A 100 38.41 13.48 7.79
CA VAL A 100 37.06 13.37 8.37
C VAL A 100 36.23 14.60 8.01
N ALA A 101 36.77 15.81 8.19
CA ALA A 101 36.13 17.06 7.81
C ALA A 101 35.79 17.09 6.32
N ARG A 102 36.74 16.67 5.45
CA ARG A 102 36.50 16.56 4.00
C ARG A 102 35.39 15.58 3.68
N THR A 103 35.38 14.41 4.33
CA THR A 103 34.37 13.37 4.08
C THR A 103 32.98 13.81 4.54
N ASN A 104 32.87 14.47 5.69
CA ASN A 104 31.60 15.04 6.17
C ASN A 104 31.06 16.10 5.22
N MET A 105 31.93 17.01 4.73
CA MET A 105 31.54 18.05 3.78
C MET A 105 31.09 17.44 2.44
N ILE A 106 31.82 16.46 1.91
CA ILE A 106 31.42 15.73 0.70
C ILE A 106 30.04 15.09 0.88
N GLY A 107 29.80 14.44 2.03
CA GLY A 107 28.51 13.83 2.37
C GLY A 107 27.37 14.85 2.35
N GLY A 108 27.55 15.99 3.04
CA GLY A 108 26.57 17.08 3.08
C GLY A 108 26.27 17.70 1.72
N LEU A 109 27.32 17.93 0.90
CA LEU A 109 27.15 18.43 -0.47
C LEU A 109 26.43 17.41 -1.37
N CYS A 110 26.68 16.12 -1.17
CA CYS A 110 25.98 15.06 -1.91
C CYS A 110 24.51 14.98 -1.52
N THR A 111 24.15 15.14 -0.24
CA THR A 111 22.75 15.16 0.20
C THR A 111 22.00 16.40 -0.30
N ASP A 112 22.69 17.53 -0.46
CA ASP A 112 22.15 18.78 -1.03
C ASP A 112 22.13 18.79 -2.57
N GLY A 113 22.70 17.77 -3.22
CA GLY A 113 22.78 17.66 -4.69
C GLY A 113 23.89 18.49 -5.36
N ARG A 114 24.75 19.16 -4.58
CA ARG A 114 25.91 19.96 -5.05
C ARG A 114 27.12 19.09 -5.39
N LEU A 115 26.93 18.17 -6.33
CA LEU A 115 27.91 17.13 -6.67
C LEU A 115 29.22 17.66 -7.27
N SER A 116 29.21 18.83 -7.91
CA SER A 116 30.42 19.46 -8.45
C SER A 116 31.38 19.86 -7.34
N GLU A 117 30.88 20.55 -6.32
CA GLU A 117 31.70 20.98 -5.18
C GLU A 117 32.15 19.78 -4.34
N ALA A 118 31.29 18.78 -4.17
CA ALA A 118 31.65 17.52 -3.52
C ALA A 118 32.83 16.86 -4.28
N ARG A 119 32.79 16.89 -5.61
CA ARG A 119 33.83 16.33 -6.46
C ARG A 119 35.15 17.10 -6.37
N GLU A 120 35.10 18.42 -6.33
CA GLU A 120 36.28 19.27 -6.14
C GLU A 120 36.99 18.94 -4.83
N ILE A 121 36.27 18.90 -3.70
CA ILE A 121 36.85 18.54 -2.40
C ILE A 121 37.45 17.13 -2.44
N PHE A 122 36.77 16.18 -3.10
CA PHE A 122 37.23 14.81 -3.23
C PHE A 122 38.52 14.71 -4.06
N ASP A 123 38.62 15.44 -5.15
CA ASP A 123 39.79 15.45 -6.03
C ASP A 123 41.00 16.12 -5.34
N GLU A 124 40.79 17.14 -4.51
CA GLU A 124 41.82 17.83 -3.71
C GLU A 124 42.40 16.98 -2.55
N MET A 125 41.77 15.85 -2.19
CA MET A 125 42.23 15.01 -1.07
C MET A 125 43.62 14.40 -1.36
N PRO A 126 44.66 14.66 -0.53
CA PRO A 126 45.99 14.09 -0.73
C PRO A 126 46.02 12.57 -0.57
N LYS A 127 45.22 12.04 0.35
CA LYS A 127 45.03 10.60 0.58
C LYS A 127 43.54 10.33 0.82
N ARG A 128 42.95 9.52 -0.05
CA ARG A 128 41.54 9.12 0.02
C ARG A 128 41.45 7.77 0.73
N ASN A 129 40.64 7.69 1.77
CA ASN A 129 40.32 6.41 2.41
C ASN A 129 39.05 5.81 1.78
N VAL A 130 38.76 4.54 2.10
CA VAL A 130 37.59 3.81 1.59
C VAL A 130 36.27 4.54 1.88
N VAL A 131 36.19 5.25 3.02
CA VAL A 131 35.00 6.02 3.41
C VAL A 131 34.76 7.18 2.44
N ALA A 132 35.78 7.99 2.14
CA ALA A 132 35.65 9.11 1.19
C ALA A 132 35.22 8.63 -0.21
N TRP A 133 35.81 7.53 -0.71
CA TRP A 133 35.39 6.92 -1.98
C TRP A 133 33.93 6.47 -1.95
N THR A 134 33.53 5.76 -0.88
CA THR A 134 32.17 5.24 -0.72
C THR A 134 31.15 6.37 -0.58
N THR A 135 31.46 7.44 0.14
CA THR A 135 30.61 8.64 0.25
C THR A 135 30.38 9.28 -1.11
N MET A 136 31.44 9.45 -1.92
CA MET A 136 31.33 10.05 -3.25
C MET A 136 30.52 9.16 -4.21
N ILE A 137 30.76 7.85 -4.21
CA ILE A 137 30.02 6.87 -5.01
C ILE A 137 28.54 6.88 -4.62
N SER A 138 28.25 6.80 -3.32
CA SER A 138 26.88 6.84 -2.81
C SER A 138 26.19 8.16 -3.19
N GLY A 139 26.89 9.28 -3.09
CA GLY A 139 26.37 10.60 -3.47
C GLY A 139 25.99 10.70 -4.94
N TYR A 140 26.82 10.20 -5.85
CA TYR A 140 26.44 10.13 -7.28
C TYR A 140 25.27 9.15 -7.52
N ALA A 141 25.26 8.01 -6.84
CA ALA A 141 24.20 7.01 -6.95
C ALA A 141 22.84 7.53 -6.46
N THR A 142 22.79 8.22 -5.31
CA THR A 142 21.56 8.79 -4.75
C THR A 142 21.00 9.94 -5.59
N ASN A 143 21.87 10.66 -6.28
CA ASN A 143 21.50 11.77 -7.18
C ASN A 143 21.32 11.33 -8.64
N ASN A 144 20.99 10.05 -8.88
CA ASN A 144 20.68 9.48 -10.19
C ASN A 144 21.79 9.65 -11.27
N ARG A 145 23.06 9.72 -10.86
CA ARG A 145 24.25 9.78 -11.74
C ARG A 145 25.05 8.48 -11.66
N VAL A 146 24.38 7.35 -11.83
CA VAL A 146 24.93 6.01 -11.59
C VAL A 146 26.12 5.69 -12.51
N ASP A 147 26.17 6.21 -13.74
CA ASP A 147 27.32 6.00 -14.64
C ASP A 147 28.61 6.63 -14.11
N VAL A 148 28.51 7.80 -13.47
CA VAL A 148 29.67 8.46 -12.85
C VAL A 148 30.09 7.72 -11.59
N ALA A 149 29.10 7.28 -10.79
CA ALA A 149 29.34 6.42 -9.63
C ALA A 149 30.07 5.14 -10.04
N ARG A 150 29.67 4.52 -11.16
CA ARG A 150 30.29 3.31 -11.71
C ARG A 150 31.75 3.54 -12.12
N LYS A 151 32.04 4.64 -12.82
CA LYS A 151 33.42 4.98 -13.19
C LYS A 151 34.31 5.16 -11.95
N LEU A 152 33.80 5.84 -10.92
CA LEU A 152 34.51 6.00 -9.63
C LEU A 152 34.70 4.67 -8.91
N PHE A 153 33.69 3.81 -8.94
CA PHE A 153 33.75 2.48 -8.37
C PHE A 153 34.85 1.65 -9.05
N GLU A 154 34.93 1.63 -10.37
CA GLU A 154 35.94 0.86 -11.11
C GLU A 154 37.36 1.27 -10.73
N VAL A 155 37.65 2.57 -10.67
CA VAL A 155 38.98 3.10 -10.33
C VAL A 155 39.32 3.05 -8.83
N MET A 156 38.35 2.73 -7.96
CA MET A 156 38.58 2.62 -6.52
C MET A 156 39.57 1.48 -6.22
N PRO A 157 40.69 1.76 -5.51
CA PRO A 157 41.76 0.77 -5.29
C PRO A 157 41.28 -0.46 -4.51
N ASP A 158 40.63 -0.24 -3.38
CA ASP A 158 40.12 -1.29 -2.50
C ASP A 158 38.61 -1.14 -2.35
N LYS A 159 37.86 -2.16 -2.77
CA LYS A 159 36.39 -2.19 -2.67
C LYS A 159 35.99 -3.09 -1.52
N ASN A 160 35.19 -2.58 -0.59
CA ASN A 160 34.61 -3.39 0.48
C ASN A 160 33.12 -3.66 0.24
N GLU A 161 32.51 -4.49 1.08
CA GLU A 161 31.09 -4.86 1.01
C GLU A 161 30.15 -3.64 0.94
N VAL A 162 30.47 -2.56 1.67
CA VAL A 162 29.68 -1.33 1.70
C VAL A 162 29.70 -0.63 0.34
N THR A 163 30.87 -0.52 -0.31
CA THR A 163 30.99 0.12 -1.62
C THR A 163 30.24 -0.67 -2.70
N TRP A 164 30.34 -2.01 -2.70
CA TRP A 164 29.59 -2.86 -3.63
C TRP A 164 28.07 -2.68 -3.43
N THR A 165 27.61 -2.70 -2.17
CA THR A 165 26.19 -2.51 -1.84
C THR A 165 25.69 -1.13 -2.25
N ALA A 166 26.48 -0.06 -2.06
CA ALA A 166 26.12 1.29 -2.48
C ALA A 166 25.93 1.41 -4.01
N MET A 167 26.79 0.76 -4.80
CA MET A 167 26.63 0.70 -6.25
C MET A 167 25.38 -0.09 -6.67
N LEU A 168 25.10 -1.23 -6.02
CA LEU A 168 23.88 -1.99 -6.26
C LEU A 168 22.64 -1.15 -6.00
N MET A 169 22.58 -0.46 -4.86
CA MET A 169 21.49 0.45 -4.51
C MET A 169 21.31 1.56 -5.54
N GLY A 170 22.40 2.07 -6.11
CA GLY A 170 22.36 3.02 -7.21
C GLY A 170 21.63 2.48 -8.43
N TYR A 171 22.06 1.32 -8.92
CA TYR A 171 21.44 0.67 -10.09
C TYR A 171 19.97 0.29 -9.86
N THR A 172 19.64 -0.30 -8.70
CA THR A 172 18.26 -0.69 -8.39
C THR A 172 17.31 0.51 -8.27
N ARG A 173 17.79 1.65 -7.73
CA ARG A 173 17.00 2.89 -7.66
C ARG A 173 16.83 3.57 -9.01
N SER A 174 17.81 3.48 -9.91
CA SER A 174 17.70 3.99 -11.28
C SER A 174 16.93 3.05 -12.22
N GLY A 175 16.38 1.94 -11.73
CA GLY A 175 15.64 0.96 -12.55
C GLY A 175 16.51 0.10 -13.47
N ARG A 176 17.84 0.13 -13.29
CA ARG A 176 18.84 -0.57 -14.11
C ARG A 176 19.15 -1.93 -13.50
N ILE A 177 18.13 -2.80 -13.46
CA ILE A 177 18.18 -4.03 -12.66
C ILE A 177 19.14 -5.08 -13.23
N GLU A 178 19.35 -5.11 -14.54
CA GLU A 178 20.27 -6.08 -15.15
C GLU A 178 21.72 -5.73 -14.83
N GLU A 179 22.11 -4.46 -14.89
CA GLU A 179 23.45 -4.05 -14.45
C GLU A 179 23.64 -4.27 -12.93
N ALA A 180 22.58 -4.13 -12.13
CA ALA A 180 22.62 -4.51 -10.72
C ALA A 180 22.85 -6.02 -10.55
N ALA A 181 22.18 -6.85 -11.34
CA ALA A 181 22.32 -8.30 -11.29
C ALA A 181 23.72 -8.76 -11.71
N GLU A 182 24.27 -8.20 -12.79
CA GLU A 182 25.65 -8.45 -13.21
C GLU A 182 26.64 -8.06 -12.12
N LEU A 183 26.42 -6.90 -11.48
CA LEU A 183 27.27 -6.45 -10.39
C LEU A 183 27.19 -7.39 -9.19
N PHE A 184 26.00 -7.82 -8.82
CA PHE A 184 25.75 -8.73 -7.71
C PHE A 184 26.41 -10.09 -7.94
N GLU A 185 26.40 -10.60 -9.17
CA GLU A 185 27.09 -11.83 -9.49
C GLU A 185 28.62 -11.69 -9.40
N ALA A 186 29.16 -10.55 -9.82
CA ALA A 186 30.58 -10.24 -9.70
C ALA A 186 31.06 -9.99 -8.26
N MET A 187 30.15 -9.80 -7.29
CA MET A 187 30.52 -9.59 -5.89
C MET A 187 31.22 -10.82 -5.29
N PRO A 188 32.43 -10.68 -4.72
CA PRO A 188 33.17 -11.80 -4.11
C PRO A 188 32.45 -12.40 -2.90
N VAL A 189 31.85 -11.53 -2.08
CA VAL A 189 31.04 -11.89 -0.91
C VAL A 189 29.73 -11.14 -1.05
N LYS A 190 28.62 -11.86 -0.88
CA LYS A 190 27.25 -11.33 -0.98
C LYS A 190 26.71 -11.14 0.45
N PRO A 191 26.91 -9.97 1.08
CA PRO A 191 26.39 -9.71 2.43
C PRO A 191 24.85 -9.68 2.41
N ILE A 192 24.24 -9.89 3.57
CA ILE A 192 22.77 -9.88 3.74
C ILE A 192 22.14 -8.60 3.16
N ALA A 193 22.78 -7.44 3.39
CA ALA A 193 22.32 -6.17 2.86
C ALA A 193 22.24 -6.15 1.31
N ALA A 194 23.26 -6.66 0.62
CA ALA A 194 23.25 -6.73 -0.85
C ALA A 194 22.17 -7.69 -1.37
N CYS A 195 21.98 -8.84 -0.71
CA CYS A 195 20.92 -9.78 -1.06
C CYS A 195 19.53 -9.16 -0.88
N ASN A 196 19.29 -8.45 0.23
CA ASN A 196 18.03 -7.77 0.51
C ASN A 196 17.72 -6.68 -0.52
N GLU A 197 18.74 -5.92 -0.94
CA GLU A 197 18.62 -4.92 -2.01
C GLU A 197 18.25 -5.57 -3.35
N MET A 198 18.86 -6.72 -3.71
CA MET A 198 18.49 -7.45 -4.93
C MET A 198 17.08 -8.04 -4.87
N ILE A 199 16.66 -8.61 -3.73
CA ILE A 199 15.28 -9.09 -3.53
C ILE A 199 14.28 -7.96 -3.79
N MET A 200 14.49 -6.79 -3.18
CA MET A 200 13.62 -5.63 -3.36
C MET A 200 13.72 -5.05 -4.77
N GLY A 201 14.90 -5.05 -5.39
CA GLY A 201 15.14 -4.58 -6.76
C GLY A 201 14.38 -5.41 -7.79
N PHE A 202 14.60 -6.73 -7.81
CA PHE A 202 13.84 -7.66 -8.65
C PHE A 202 12.34 -7.58 -8.37
N GLY A 203 11.99 -7.47 -7.08
CA GLY A 203 10.61 -7.28 -6.65
C GLY A 203 9.97 -6.02 -7.20
N ARG A 204 10.66 -4.88 -7.32
CA ARG A 204 10.11 -3.66 -7.96
C ARG A 204 9.89 -3.88 -9.45
N ASN A 205 10.85 -4.52 -10.14
CA ASN A 205 10.78 -4.79 -11.58
C ASN A 205 9.73 -5.87 -11.97
N GLY A 206 9.14 -6.57 -11.00
CA GLY A 206 8.16 -7.63 -11.26
C GLY A 206 8.77 -9.02 -11.41
N GLU A 207 10.08 -9.16 -11.27
CA GLU A 207 10.81 -10.43 -11.38
C GLU A 207 10.79 -11.21 -10.05
N VAL A 208 9.58 -11.54 -9.57
CA VAL A 208 9.35 -12.21 -8.29
C VAL A 208 10.09 -13.56 -8.20
N GLY A 209 10.22 -14.26 -9.32
CA GLY A 209 10.98 -15.52 -9.39
C GLY A 209 12.47 -15.35 -9.07
N ARG A 210 13.14 -14.32 -9.60
CA ARG A 210 14.55 -14.03 -9.28
C ARG A 210 14.71 -13.55 -7.85
N ALA A 211 13.78 -12.71 -7.36
CA ALA A 211 13.75 -12.30 -5.96
C ALA A 211 13.68 -13.51 -5.02
N ARG A 212 12.78 -14.47 -5.33
CA ARG A 212 12.66 -15.71 -4.57
C ARG A 212 13.91 -16.58 -4.66
N TRP A 213 14.52 -16.68 -5.84
CA TRP A 213 15.74 -17.43 -6.02
C TRP A 213 16.88 -16.88 -5.14
N VAL A 214 17.11 -15.57 -5.12
CA VAL A 214 18.11 -14.94 -4.25
C VAL A 214 17.83 -15.29 -2.78
N PHE A 215 16.58 -15.14 -2.34
CA PHE A 215 16.17 -15.49 -0.98
C PHE A 215 16.50 -16.96 -0.65
N ASP A 216 16.18 -17.90 -1.52
CA ASP A 216 16.43 -19.32 -1.26
C ASP A 216 17.93 -19.68 -1.20
N GLN A 217 18.78 -19.00 -1.97
CA GLN A 217 20.24 -19.23 -1.97
C GLN A 217 20.94 -18.70 -0.69
N MET A 218 20.32 -17.81 0.07
CA MET A 218 20.93 -17.25 1.29
C MET A 218 21.06 -18.29 2.39
N ARG A 219 22.28 -18.51 2.90
CA ARG A 219 22.55 -19.41 4.03
C ARG A 219 21.98 -18.87 5.35
N GLU A 220 22.17 -17.58 5.59
CA GLU A 220 21.67 -16.86 6.75
C GLU A 220 20.63 -15.84 6.28
N LYS A 221 19.54 -15.73 7.05
CA LYS A 221 18.43 -14.81 6.78
C LYS A 221 18.09 -14.11 8.08
N ASP A 222 18.28 -12.80 8.11
CA ASP A 222 17.81 -11.98 9.21
C ASP A 222 16.30 -11.67 9.06
N ASP A 223 15.72 -11.07 10.10
CA ASP A 223 14.35 -10.57 10.10
C ASP A 223 14.05 -9.60 8.95
N GLY A 224 15.04 -8.77 8.57
CA GLY A 224 14.98 -7.89 7.39
C GLY A 224 14.80 -8.65 6.08
N THR A 225 15.46 -9.79 5.91
CA THR A 225 15.42 -10.65 4.72
C THR A 225 14.03 -11.26 4.52
N TRP A 226 13.44 -11.80 5.60
CA TRP A 226 12.07 -12.34 5.56
C TRP A 226 11.06 -11.24 5.23
N ASN A 227 11.19 -10.07 5.87
CA ASN A 227 10.32 -8.94 5.62
C ASN A 227 10.42 -8.45 4.16
N ALA A 228 11.64 -8.37 3.60
CA ALA A 228 11.84 -7.97 2.20
C ALA A 228 11.09 -8.89 1.24
N MET A 229 11.23 -10.21 1.40
CA MET A 229 10.55 -11.17 0.53
C MET A 229 9.02 -11.17 0.70
N ILE A 230 8.52 -11.07 1.94
CA ILE A 230 7.08 -10.90 2.23
C ILE A 230 6.55 -9.63 1.56
N LYS A 231 7.31 -8.53 1.61
CA LYS A 231 6.93 -7.25 0.99
C LYS A 231 6.85 -7.35 -0.54
N VAL A 232 7.76 -8.11 -1.15
CA VAL A 232 7.74 -8.39 -2.60
C VAL A 232 6.46 -9.15 -2.97
N TYR A 233 6.14 -10.22 -2.23
CA TYR A 233 4.92 -10.99 -2.48
C TYR A 233 3.65 -10.15 -2.27
N GLU A 234 3.56 -9.37 -1.19
CA GLU A 234 2.44 -8.45 -0.93
C GLU A 234 2.23 -7.49 -2.11
N ARG A 235 3.30 -6.83 -2.58
CA ARG A 235 3.19 -5.79 -3.62
C ARG A 235 2.88 -6.33 -5.01
N LYS A 236 3.17 -7.60 -5.27
CA LYS A 236 2.99 -8.23 -6.58
C LYS A 236 1.79 -9.17 -6.65
N GLY A 237 0.95 -9.22 -5.61
CA GLY A 237 -0.28 -10.01 -5.60
C GLY A 237 -0.04 -11.51 -5.46
N PHE A 238 1.00 -11.90 -4.71
CA PHE A 238 1.30 -13.29 -4.33
C PHE A 238 0.90 -13.50 -2.86
N GLU A 239 -0.36 -13.23 -2.53
CA GLU A 239 -0.83 -13.16 -1.15
C GLU A 239 -0.71 -14.50 -0.39
N LEU A 240 -0.96 -15.62 -1.07
CA LEU A 240 -0.88 -16.94 -0.45
C LEU A 240 0.57 -17.29 -0.09
N GLU A 241 1.50 -17.01 -1.01
CA GLU A 241 2.93 -17.20 -0.82
C GLU A 241 3.47 -16.29 0.30
N ALA A 242 2.94 -15.07 0.44
CA ALA A 242 3.27 -14.18 1.56
C ALA A 242 2.85 -14.78 2.91
N LEU A 243 1.63 -15.32 3.03
CA LEU A 243 1.16 -15.97 4.26
C LEU A 243 1.99 -17.22 4.58
N ASP A 244 2.26 -18.06 3.59
CA ASP A 244 3.02 -19.28 3.79
C ASP A 244 4.48 -18.99 4.18
N LEU A 245 5.09 -17.97 3.57
CA LEU A 245 6.42 -17.52 3.95
C LEU A 245 6.47 -16.96 5.38
N PHE A 246 5.44 -16.21 5.79
CA PHE A 246 5.33 -15.71 7.16
C PHE A 246 5.15 -16.84 8.19
N ARG A 247 4.34 -17.85 7.88
CA ARG A 247 4.22 -19.06 8.73
C ARG A 247 5.56 -19.79 8.82
N LEU A 248 6.31 -19.88 7.73
CA LEU A 248 7.64 -20.48 7.73
C LEU A 248 8.61 -19.67 8.61
N MET A 249 8.64 -18.35 8.49
CA MET A 249 9.43 -17.42 9.32
C MET A 249 9.19 -17.69 10.82
N GLN A 250 7.93 -17.81 11.24
CA GLN A 250 7.57 -18.11 12.62
C GLN A 250 8.01 -19.52 13.05
N ARG A 251 7.85 -20.53 12.19
CA ARG A 251 8.25 -21.93 12.48
C ARG A 251 9.75 -22.08 12.67
N VAL A 252 10.57 -21.33 11.93
CA VAL A 252 12.03 -21.34 12.10
C VAL A 252 12.50 -20.48 13.29
N GLY A 253 11.57 -19.91 14.08
CA GLY A 253 11.88 -19.17 15.30
C GLY A 253 12.23 -17.69 15.08
N VAL A 254 12.10 -17.17 13.86
CA VAL A 254 12.32 -15.75 13.59
C VAL A 254 11.10 -14.97 14.08
N ARG A 255 11.32 -14.02 14.99
CA ARG A 255 10.24 -13.21 15.55
C ARG A 255 9.74 -12.22 14.49
N PRO A 256 8.42 -12.17 14.22
CA PRO A 256 7.85 -11.16 13.35
C PRO A 256 8.18 -9.74 13.82
N THR A 257 8.68 -8.93 12.90
CA THR A 257 8.92 -7.50 13.12
C THR A 257 7.69 -6.69 12.76
N PHE A 258 7.66 -5.44 13.23
CA PHE A 258 6.57 -4.51 12.93
C PHE A 258 6.27 -4.38 11.42
N PRO A 259 7.26 -4.14 10.53
CA PRO A 259 7.01 -4.09 9.09
C PRO A 259 6.41 -5.39 8.52
N SER A 260 6.89 -6.55 8.97
CA SER A 260 6.36 -7.84 8.49
C SER A 260 4.90 -8.06 8.88
N MET A 261 4.52 -7.65 10.10
CA MET A 261 3.13 -7.75 10.58
C MET A 261 2.19 -6.83 9.79
N ILE A 262 2.63 -5.60 9.47
CA ILE A 262 1.85 -4.66 8.63
C ILE A 262 1.64 -5.23 7.22
N SER A 263 2.69 -5.77 6.60
CA SER A 263 2.58 -6.43 5.29
C SER A 263 1.62 -7.61 5.34
N ILE A 264 1.64 -8.42 6.39
CA ILE A 264 0.71 -9.55 6.52
C ILE A 264 -0.72 -9.11 6.83
N LEU A 265 -0.96 -8.01 7.54
CA LEU A 265 -2.31 -7.44 7.70
C LEU A 265 -2.91 -7.00 6.36
N SER A 266 -2.10 -6.39 5.50
CA SER A 266 -2.48 -6.03 4.12
C SER A 266 -2.88 -7.26 3.32
N VAL A 267 -2.04 -8.31 3.35
CA VAL A 267 -2.32 -9.62 2.74
C VAL A 267 -3.60 -10.25 3.28
N CYS A 268 -3.82 -10.21 4.60
CA CYS A 268 -5.06 -10.71 5.22
C CYS A 268 -6.29 -9.96 4.69
N GLY A 269 -6.21 -8.64 4.51
CA GLY A 269 -7.29 -7.85 3.91
C GLY A 269 -7.56 -8.22 2.45
N SER A 270 -6.52 -8.45 1.64
CA SER A 270 -6.66 -8.88 0.24
C SER A 270 -7.30 -10.26 0.11
N LEU A 271 -6.86 -11.22 0.92
CA LEU A 271 -7.41 -12.59 0.95
C LEU A 271 -8.73 -12.70 1.72
N ALA A 272 -9.12 -11.65 2.44
CA ALA A 272 -10.19 -11.64 3.42
C ALA A 272 -10.03 -12.66 4.56
N SER A 273 -8.79 -12.96 4.94
CA SER A 273 -8.52 -13.91 6.01
C SER A 273 -8.60 -13.25 7.38
N LEU A 274 -9.84 -13.16 7.89
CA LEU A 274 -10.16 -12.49 9.14
C LEU A 274 -9.50 -13.15 10.36
N ASP A 275 -9.39 -14.48 10.37
CA ASP A 275 -8.83 -15.21 11.51
C ASP A 275 -7.31 -15.06 11.60
N HIS A 276 -6.61 -15.01 10.47
CA HIS A 276 -5.18 -14.66 10.44
C HIS A 276 -4.97 -13.20 10.85
N GLY A 277 -5.80 -12.27 10.33
CA GLY A 277 -5.76 -10.86 10.73
C GLY A 277 -5.95 -10.67 12.24
N ARG A 278 -6.86 -11.43 12.87
CA ARG A 278 -7.07 -11.42 14.34
C ARG A 278 -5.86 -11.96 15.11
N GLN A 279 -5.17 -12.98 14.59
CA GLN A 279 -3.95 -13.50 15.22
C GLN A 279 -2.83 -12.44 15.21
N ILE A 280 -2.64 -11.74 14.09
CA ILE A 280 -1.65 -10.66 13.99
C ILE A 280 -2.04 -9.49 14.89
N HIS A 281 -3.32 -9.10 14.94
CA HIS A 281 -3.81 -8.08 15.86
C HIS A 281 -3.52 -8.45 17.33
N ALA A 282 -3.78 -9.71 17.74
CA ALA A 282 -3.44 -10.18 19.08
C ALA A 282 -1.93 -10.13 19.36
N GLN A 283 -1.08 -10.38 18.35
CA GLN A 283 0.37 -10.26 18.47
C GLN A 283 0.83 -8.80 18.61
N LEU A 284 0.19 -7.87 17.90
CA LEU A 284 0.44 -6.43 18.02
C LEU A 284 0.05 -5.90 19.41
N LEU A 285 -1.10 -6.34 19.93
CA LEU A 285 -1.56 -6.05 21.30
C LEU A 285 -0.53 -6.51 22.35
N ARG A 286 -0.04 -7.76 22.22
CA ARG A 286 0.98 -8.30 23.13
C ARG A 286 2.32 -7.56 23.06
N SER A 287 2.59 -6.92 21.93
CA SER A 287 3.80 -6.13 21.68
C SER A 287 3.61 -4.65 22.01
N GLN A 288 2.46 -4.24 22.56
CA GLN A 288 2.12 -2.85 22.93
C GLN A 288 2.14 -1.85 21.76
N PHE A 289 1.92 -2.34 20.53
CA PHE A 289 1.83 -1.47 19.34
C PHE A 289 0.40 -1.02 19.05
N ASP A 290 -0.60 -1.47 19.82
CA ASP A 290 -2.01 -1.21 19.53
C ASP A 290 -2.44 0.22 19.88
N SER A 291 -1.64 0.99 20.62
CA SER A 291 -1.87 2.41 20.89
C SER A 291 -1.34 3.34 19.79
N ASP A 292 -0.65 2.80 18.79
CA ASP A 292 -0.14 3.57 17.67
C ASP A 292 -1.26 3.83 16.63
N VAL A 293 -1.37 5.08 16.20
CA VAL A 293 -2.42 5.56 15.27
C VAL A 293 -2.26 4.92 13.89
N TYR A 294 -1.01 4.81 13.39
CA TYR A 294 -0.71 4.18 12.12
C TYR A 294 -1.02 2.68 12.15
N VAL A 295 -0.71 2.00 13.25
CA VAL A 295 -1.07 0.58 13.41
C VAL A 295 -2.58 0.37 13.41
N SER A 296 -3.29 1.26 14.09
CA SER A 296 -4.74 1.21 14.18
C SER A 296 -5.41 1.48 12.84
N SER A 297 -4.88 2.39 12.00
CA SER A 297 -5.42 2.63 10.65
C SER A 297 -5.25 1.43 9.72
N VAL A 298 -4.11 0.72 9.80
CA VAL A 298 -3.90 -0.54 9.06
C VAL A 298 -4.85 -1.64 9.54
N LEU A 299 -5.04 -1.78 10.86
CA LEU A 299 -5.98 -2.76 11.43
C LEU A 299 -7.43 -2.46 11.02
N ILE A 300 -7.86 -1.21 11.07
CA ILE A 300 -9.19 -0.76 10.60
C ILE A 300 -9.38 -1.18 9.14
N THR A 301 -8.41 -0.88 8.28
CA THR A 301 -8.46 -1.24 6.86
C THR A 301 -8.54 -2.76 6.66
N MET A 302 -7.77 -3.55 7.40
CA MET A 302 -7.82 -5.01 7.36
C MET A 302 -9.22 -5.54 7.76
N TYR A 303 -9.79 -5.03 8.86
CA TYR A 303 -11.12 -5.46 9.31
C TYR A 303 -12.23 -5.09 8.32
N ILE A 304 -12.18 -3.90 7.71
CA ILE A 304 -13.09 -3.50 6.64
C ILE A 304 -12.98 -4.47 5.46
N LYS A 305 -11.77 -4.71 4.93
CA LYS A 305 -11.55 -5.61 3.79
C LYS A 305 -11.89 -7.08 4.06
N CYS A 306 -11.92 -7.49 5.33
CA CYS A 306 -12.38 -8.80 5.79
C CYS A 306 -13.89 -8.87 6.09
N GLY A 307 -14.64 -7.79 5.91
CA GLY A 307 -16.09 -7.77 6.14
C GLY A 307 -16.51 -7.66 7.62
N ASP A 308 -15.65 -7.19 8.52
CA ASP A 308 -15.94 -6.99 9.96
C ASP A 308 -15.93 -5.49 10.32
N LEU A 309 -16.87 -4.75 9.71
CA LEU A 309 -16.99 -3.29 9.85
C LEU A 309 -17.23 -2.85 11.31
N VAL A 310 -17.89 -3.70 12.11
CA VAL A 310 -18.13 -3.44 13.53
C VAL A 310 -16.82 -3.33 14.30
N LYS A 311 -15.90 -4.31 14.13
CA LYS A 311 -14.58 -4.24 14.79
C LYS A 311 -13.74 -3.07 14.28
N ALA A 312 -13.83 -2.74 12.99
CA ALA A 312 -13.18 -1.56 12.44
C ALA A 312 -13.66 -0.28 13.14
N LYS A 313 -14.98 -0.11 13.30
CA LYS A 313 -15.56 1.04 14.00
C LYS A 313 -15.18 1.08 15.49
N MET A 314 -15.15 -0.06 16.17
CA MET A 314 -14.69 -0.14 17.57
C MET A 314 -13.24 0.33 17.73
N LEU A 315 -12.34 -0.07 16.82
CA LEU A 315 -10.95 0.39 16.83
C LEU A 315 -10.85 1.89 16.56
N PHE A 316 -11.65 2.39 15.62
CA PHE A 316 -11.73 3.81 15.33
C PHE A 316 -12.19 4.61 16.56
N ASP A 317 -13.27 4.20 17.22
CA ASP A 317 -13.84 4.90 18.38
C ASP A 317 -12.97 4.89 19.63
N ARG A 318 -12.05 3.92 19.73
CA ARG A 318 -11.09 3.84 20.84
C ARG A 318 -10.13 5.03 20.89
N PHE A 319 -9.88 5.70 19.76
CA PHE A 319 -8.93 6.82 19.67
C PHE A 319 -9.65 8.17 19.78
N THR A 320 -9.20 9.01 20.71
CA THR A 320 -9.68 10.40 20.81
C THR A 320 -9.12 11.26 19.68
N MET A 321 -7.80 11.21 19.52
CA MET A 321 -7.05 11.83 18.42
C MET A 321 -6.97 10.85 17.25
N LYS A 322 -7.51 11.26 16.09
CA LYS A 322 -7.54 10.44 14.87
C LYS A 322 -6.86 11.20 13.75
N ASP A 323 -5.99 10.53 13.01
CA ASP A 323 -5.39 11.12 11.82
C ASP A 323 -6.35 11.03 10.61
N THR A 324 -6.01 11.74 9.55
CA THR A 324 -6.78 11.76 8.29
C THR A 324 -6.93 10.34 7.70
N VAL A 325 -5.93 9.48 7.88
CA VAL A 325 -5.93 8.10 7.37
C VAL A 325 -7.01 7.24 8.04
N MET A 326 -7.19 7.35 9.35
CA MET A 326 -8.26 6.66 10.08
C MET A 326 -9.65 7.10 9.62
N TRP A 327 -9.87 8.42 9.45
CA TRP A 327 -11.12 8.97 8.92
C TRP A 327 -11.41 8.43 7.52
N ASN A 328 -10.44 8.54 6.62
CA ASN A 328 -10.53 8.06 5.24
C ASN A 328 -10.84 6.57 5.15
N SER A 329 -10.24 5.77 6.04
CA SER A 329 -10.47 4.32 6.12
C SER A 329 -11.93 4.01 6.46
N ILE A 330 -12.50 4.65 7.49
CA ILE A 330 -13.89 4.40 7.90
C ILE A 330 -14.91 4.95 6.89
N ILE A 331 -14.69 6.15 6.34
CA ILE A 331 -15.55 6.72 5.29
C ILE A 331 -15.62 5.75 4.10
N THR A 332 -14.46 5.35 3.57
CA THR A 332 -14.38 4.41 2.46
C THR A 332 -14.95 3.03 2.82
N GLY A 333 -14.75 2.57 4.05
CA GLY A 333 -15.30 1.30 4.53
C GLY A 333 -16.83 1.28 4.57
N TYR A 334 -17.46 2.33 5.10
CA TYR A 334 -18.92 2.44 5.06
C TYR A 334 -19.45 2.51 3.62
N ALA A 335 -18.78 3.26 2.74
CA ALA A 335 -19.12 3.34 1.32
C ALA A 335 -19.09 1.95 0.65
N GLN A 336 -17.98 1.21 0.79
CA GLN A 336 -17.80 -0.13 0.23
C GLN A 336 -18.81 -1.14 0.76
N HIS A 337 -19.34 -0.94 1.97
CA HIS A 337 -20.32 -1.82 2.60
C HIS A 337 -21.79 -1.47 2.28
N GLY A 338 -22.03 -0.44 1.47
CA GLY A 338 -23.37 0.01 1.09
C GLY A 338 -24.05 0.90 2.14
N PHE A 339 -23.29 1.42 3.11
CA PHE A 339 -23.76 2.30 4.18
C PHE A 339 -23.39 3.76 3.87
N GLY A 340 -23.87 4.28 2.73
CA GLY A 340 -23.43 5.60 2.28
C GLY A 340 -23.93 6.77 3.13
N ASN A 341 -25.06 6.62 3.84
CA ASN A 341 -25.51 7.65 4.79
C ASN A 341 -24.55 7.76 5.97
N GLU A 342 -24.13 6.62 6.52
CA GLU A 342 -23.18 6.50 7.61
C GLU A 342 -21.81 7.04 7.18
N SER A 343 -21.39 6.76 5.94
CA SER A 343 -20.18 7.36 5.35
C SER A 343 -20.24 8.89 5.33
N LEU A 344 -21.36 9.47 4.91
CA LEU A 344 -21.54 10.94 4.88
C LEU A 344 -21.62 11.53 6.29
N GLN A 345 -22.19 10.80 7.24
CA GLN A 345 -22.20 11.20 8.64
C GLN A 345 -20.76 11.28 9.19
N VAL A 346 -19.94 10.25 8.96
CA VAL A 346 -18.53 10.24 9.39
C VAL A 346 -17.73 11.36 8.73
N PHE A 347 -18.00 11.68 7.46
CA PHE A 347 -17.39 12.84 6.80
C PHE A 347 -17.75 14.17 7.47
N ASN A 348 -19.02 14.35 7.85
CA ASN A 348 -19.43 15.55 8.60
C ASN A 348 -18.80 15.59 10.01
N GLU A 349 -18.67 14.44 10.67
CA GLU A 349 -17.99 14.32 11.96
C GLU A 349 -16.50 14.72 11.86
N MET A 350 -15.81 14.29 10.80
CA MET A 350 -14.42 14.68 10.49
C MET A 350 -14.27 16.20 10.39
N ILE A 351 -15.13 16.85 9.59
CA ILE A 351 -15.14 18.31 9.41
C ILE A 351 -15.43 19.01 10.75
N SER A 352 -16.43 18.55 11.49
CA SER A 352 -16.79 19.12 12.79
C SER A 352 -15.69 18.99 13.85
N SER A 353 -14.80 18.00 13.68
CA SER A 353 -13.63 17.76 14.54
C SER A 353 -12.42 18.63 14.13
N GLY A 354 -12.58 19.51 13.14
CA GLY A 354 -11.52 20.42 12.67
C GLY A 354 -10.46 19.74 11.80
N ILE A 355 -10.69 18.51 11.34
CA ILE A 355 -9.77 17.80 10.45
C ILE A 355 -10.12 18.14 9.01
N ALA A 356 -9.15 18.68 8.27
CA ALA A 356 -9.32 19.04 6.87
C ALA A 356 -9.44 17.78 5.98
N PRO A 357 -10.49 17.67 5.15
CA PRO A 357 -10.58 16.64 4.11
C PRO A 357 -9.42 16.74 3.10
N ASP A 358 -8.88 15.59 2.69
CA ASP A 358 -7.88 15.50 1.63
C ASP A 358 -8.45 14.86 0.35
N GLU A 359 -7.61 14.64 -0.66
CA GLU A 359 -8.03 13.98 -1.91
C GLU A 359 -8.62 12.58 -1.66
N ILE A 360 -8.06 11.84 -0.70
CA ILE A 360 -8.53 10.48 -0.42
C ILE A 360 -9.90 10.52 0.28
N THR A 361 -10.17 11.52 1.11
CA THR A 361 -11.48 11.73 1.74
C THR A 361 -12.58 11.85 0.68
N PHE A 362 -12.37 12.67 -0.36
CA PHE A 362 -13.38 12.90 -1.40
C PHE A 362 -13.62 11.67 -2.27
N ILE A 363 -12.60 10.85 -2.55
CA ILE A 363 -12.80 9.55 -3.21
C ILE A 363 -13.78 8.68 -2.42
N GLY A 364 -13.58 8.57 -1.10
CA GLY A 364 -14.46 7.79 -0.22
C GLY A 364 -15.90 8.31 -0.23
N VAL A 365 -16.07 9.62 -0.11
CA VAL A 365 -17.39 10.28 -0.07
C VAL A 365 -18.12 10.18 -1.41
N LEU A 366 -17.46 10.45 -2.54
CA LEU A 366 -18.05 10.34 -3.87
C LEU A 366 -18.42 8.88 -4.18
N THR A 367 -17.60 7.92 -3.75
CA THR A 367 -17.93 6.48 -3.83
C THR A 367 -19.18 6.15 -3.01
N ALA A 368 -19.32 6.71 -1.81
CA ALA A 368 -20.51 6.52 -0.97
C ALA A 368 -21.78 7.03 -1.65
N CYS A 369 -21.71 8.21 -2.28
CA CYS A 369 -22.80 8.76 -3.07
C CYS A 369 -23.11 7.88 -4.28
N SER A 370 -22.08 7.43 -5.01
CA SER A 370 -22.21 6.53 -6.16
C SER A 370 -22.92 5.24 -5.81
N TYR A 371 -22.54 4.59 -4.71
CA TYR A 371 -23.09 3.29 -4.33
C TYR A 371 -24.47 3.39 -3.68
N SER A 372 -24.88 4.59 -3.25
CA SER A 372 -26.18 4.84 -2.60
C SER A 372 -27.16 5.62 -3.49
N GLY A 373 -26.77 5.96 -4.72
CA GLY A 373 -27.59 6.71 -5.65
C GLY A 373 -27.86 8.17 -5.27
N LYS A 374 -27.01 8.77 -4.45
CA LYS A 374 -27.12 10.17 -4.01
C LYS A 374 -26.50 11.12 -5.03
N VAL A 375 -27.14 11.21 -6.19
CA VAL A 375 -26.60 11.94 -7.35
C VAL A 375 -26.45 13.42 -7.06
N THR A 376 -27.46 14.02 -6.46
CA THR A 376 -27.47 15.45 -6.08
C THR A 376 -26.35 15.78 -5.12
N GLU A 377 -26.28 15.08 -3.98
CA GLU A 377 -25.25 15.35 -2.97
C GLU A 377 -23.83 15.05 -3.51
N GLY A 378 -23.67 13.99 -4.32
CA GLY A 378 -22.37 13.67 -4.90
C GLY A 378 -21.85 14.73 -5.87
N VAL A 379 -22.72 15.29 -6.73
CA VAL A 379 -22.35 16.38 -7.64
C VAL A 379 -22.03 17.66 -6.85
N GLU A 380 -22.85 18.02 -5.86
CA GLU A 380 -22.59 19.19 -5.00
C GLU A 380 -21.25 19.07 -4.26
N ILE A 381 -20.95 17.88 -3.72
CA ILE A 381 -19.67 17.62 -3.03
C ILE A 381 -18.50 17.78 -4.00
N PHE A 382 -18.58 17.20 -5.20
CA PHE A 382 -17.56 17.32 -6.23
C PHE A 382 -17.29 18.78 -6.62
N GLU A 383 -18.34 19.57 -6.86
CA GLU A 383 -18.23 21.00 -7.20
C GLU A 383 -17.67 21.84 -6.06
N SER A 384 -17.90 21.43 -4.80
CA SER A 384 -17.40 22.12 -3.61
C SER A 384 -15.93 21.85 -3.29
N MET A 385 -15.29 20.81 -3.87
CA MET A 385 -13.92 20.40 -3.52
C MET A 385 -12.92 21.56 -3.60
N LYS A 386 -12.87 22.24 -4.74
CA LYS A 386 -11.93 23.34 -4.96
C LYS A 386 -12.35 24.62 -4.24
N SER A 387 -13.63 24.97 -4.30
CA SER A 387 -14.14 26.25 -3.82
C SER A 387 -14.23 26.33 -2.29
N ARG A 388 -14.57 25.23 -1.62
CA ARG A 388 -14.77 25.17 -0.16
C ARG A 388 -13.62 24.51 0.59
N TYR A 389 -13.00 23.48 0.00
CA TYR A 389 -12.00 22.68 0.69
C TYR A 389 -10.58 22.86 0.14
N LEU A 390 -10.41 23.66 -0.92
CA LEU A 390 -9.12 23.91 -1.56
C LEU A 390 -8.41 22.63 -2.06
N VAL A 391 -9.21 21.61 -2.40
CA VAL A 391 -8.71 20.34 -2.97
C VAL A 391 -8.96 20.35 -4.48
N ASP A 392 -7.89 20.26 -5.27
CA ASP A 392 -8.00 20.16 -6.73
C ASP A 392 -8.46 18.75 -7.15
N PRO A 393 -9.54 18.61 -7.93
CA PRO A 393 -10.00 17.32 -8.40
C PRO A 393 -8.98 16.61 -9.30
N ARG A 394 -8.52 15.43 -8.87
CA ARG A 394 -7.73 14.45 -9.64
C ARG A 394 -8.59 13.45 -10.43
N THR A 395 -7.97 12.65 -11.30
CA THR A 395 -8.65 11.67 -12.17
C THR A 395 -9.56 10.72 -11.40
N GLU A 396 -9.18 10.31 -10.19
CA GLU A 396 -9.96 9.39 -9.36
C GLU A 396 -11.30 9.99 -8.91
N HIS A 397 -11.34 11.30 -8.65
CA HIS A 397 -12.58 12.00 -8.28
C HIS A 397 -13.52 12.08 -9.48
N TYR A 398 -12.99 12.40 -10.66
CA TYR A 398 -13.76 12.37 -11.90
C TYR A 398 -14.31 10.97 -12.18
N ALA A 399 -13.50 9.92 -11.98
CA ALA A 399 -13.94 8.54 -12.14
C ALA A 399 -15.11 8.18 -11.21
N CYS A 400 -15.05 8.60 -9.94
CA CYS A 400 -16.15 8.39 -8.98
C CYS A 400 -17.43 9.13 -9.40
N THR A 401 -17.30 10.38 -9.87
CA THR A 401 -18.46 11.18 -10.34
C THR A 401 -19.04 10.65 -11.65
N VAL A 402 -18.20 10.14 -12.56
CA VAL A 402 -18.64 9.46 -13.79
C VAL A 402 -19.36 8.15 -13.45
N ASP A 403 -18.86 7.36 -12.48
CA ASP A 403 -19.56 6.16 -11.99
C ASP A 403 -20.92 6.52 -11.38
N LEU A 404 -20.98 7.58 -10.56
CA LEU A 404 -22.23 8.10 -9.97
C LEU A 404 -23.26 8.46 -11.05
N LEU A 405 -22.88 9.28 -12.03
CA LEU A 405 -23.75 9.70 -13.12
C LEU A 405 -24.13 8.53 -14.03
N GLY A 406 -23.17 7.64 -14.31
CA GLY A 406 -23.35 6.45 -15.13
C GLY A 406 -24.34 5.47 -14.53
N ARG A 407 -24.24 5.19 -13.22
CA ARG A 407 -25.23 4.36 -12.49
C ARG A 407 -26.61 4.97 -12.48
N ALA A 408 -26.71 6.30 -12.38
CA ALA A 408 -27.96 7.03 -12.44
C ALA A 408 -28.58 7.12 -13.85
N GLY A 409 -27.89 6.65 -14.89
CA GLY A 409 -28.36 6.71 -16.28
C GLY A 409 -28.13 8.07 -16.96
N ARG A 410 -27.47 9.02 -16.28
CA ARG A 410 -27.12 10.36 -16.79
C ARG A 410 -25.85 10.31 -17.65
N LEU A 411 -25.81 9.39 -18.62
CA LEU A 411 -24.60 9.07 -19.38
C LEU A 411 -24.08 10.20 -20.25
N ASN A 412 -24.96 11.06 -20.78
CA ASN A 412 -24.54 12.23 -21.55
C ASN A 412 -23.82 13.26 -20.66
N GLU A 413 -24.27 13.42 -19.41
CA GLU A 413 -23.62 14.31 -18.45
C GLU A 413 -22.29 13.73 -17.99
N ALA A 414 -22.22 12.41 -17.80
CA ALA A 414 -20.96 11.71 -17.54
C ALA A 414 -19.95 11.94 -18.68
N MET A 415 -20.38 11.85 -19.94
CA MET A 415 -19.52 12.14 -21.09
C MET A 415 -19.07 13.60 -21.13
N SER A 416 -19.99 14.55 -20.91
CA SER A 416 -19.66 15.97 -20.84
C SER A 416 -18.67 16.30 -19.71
N LEU A 417 -18.75 15.60 -18.58
CA LEU A 417 -17.81 15.74 -17.48
C LEU A 417 -16.40 15.27 -17.88
N ILE A 418 -16.29 14.17 -18.63
CA ILE A 418 -15.01 13.65 -19.15
C ILE A 418 -14.37 14.65 -20.11
N GLU A 419 -15.17 15.23 -21.02
CA GLU A 419 -14.69 16.23 -21.99
C GLU A 419 -14.18 17.53 -21.33
N ARG A 420 -14.66 17.82 -20.11
CA ARG A 420 -14.25 18.99 -19.32
C ARG A 420 -13.07 18.72 -18.37
N MET A 421 -12.51 17.52 -18.36
CA MET A 421 -11.38 17.21 -17.48
C MET A 421 -10.16 18.07 -17.84
N PRO A 422 -9.46 18.66 -16.84
CA PRO A 422 -8.24 19.43 -17.09
C PRO A 422 -7.02 18.53 -17.34
N MET A 423 -7.19 17.21 -17.28
CA MET A 423 -6.17 16.20 -17.52
C MET A 423 -6.72 15.07 -18.41
N GLU A 424 -5.82 14.28 -19.01
CA GLU A 424 -6.20 13.12 -19.82
C GLU A 424 -6.96 12.07 -18.98
N PRO A 425 -8.12 11.59 -19.45
CA PRO A 425 -8.88 10.57 -18.73
C PRO A 425 -8.18 9.21 -18.78
N ASP A 426 -8.04 8.57 -17.62
CA ASP A 426 -7.42 7.25 -17.48
C ASP A 426 -8.40 6.08 -17.70
N ALA A 427 -7.90 4.85 -17.56
CA ALA A 427 -8.69 3.64 -17.75
C ALA A 427 -9.82 3.50 -16.70
N ILE A 428 -9.69 4.10 -15.53
CA ILE A 428 -10.73 4.01 -14.48
C ILE A 428 -11.94 4.86 -14.90
N VAL A 429 -11.71 6.06 -15.42
CA VAL A 429 -12.77 6.97 -15.91
C VAL A 429 -13.57 6.33 -17.05
N TRP A 430 -12.87 5.83 -18.09
CA TRP A 430 -13.55 5.18 -19.22
C TRP A 430 -14.21 3.86 -18.81
N GLY A 431 -13.62 3.13 -17.86
CA GLY A 431 -14.20 1.91 -17.28
C GLY A 431 -15.51 2.18 -16.55
N ALA A 432 -15.59 3.27 -15.79
CA ALA A 432 -16.81 3.71 -15.12
C ALA A 432 -17.92 4.05 -16.13
N LEU A 433 -17.59 4.81 -17.19
CA LEU A 433 -18.55 5.13 -18.24
C LEU A 433 -19.06 3.86 -18.96
N LEU A 434 -18.16 2.95 -19.33
CA LEU A 434 -18.53 1.68 -19.97
C LEU A 434 -19.42 0.82 -19.07
N GLY A 435 -19.13 0.80 -17.76
CA GLY A 435 -19.96 0.14 -16.75
C GLY A 435 -21.38 0.71 -16.70
N GLY A 436 -21.54 2.03 -16.70
CA GLY A 436 -22.84 2.71 -16.78
C GLY A 436 -23.58 2.43 -18.09
N CYS A 437 -22.86 2.44 -19.23
CA CYS A 437 -23.44 2.15 -20.54
C CYS A 437 -23.96 0.72 -20.64
N ARG A 438 -23.30 -0.26 -20.00
CA ARG A 438 -23.79 -1.63 -19.90
C ARG A 438 -25.11 -1.70 -19.15
N THR A 439 -25.23 -1.01 -18.01
CA THR A 439 -26.44 -1.04 -17.18
C THR A 439 -27.63 -0.40 -17.88
N HIS A 440 -27.41 0.70 -18.62
CA HIS A 440 -28.47 1.45 -19.29
C HIS A 440 -28.56 1.20 -20.81
N MET A 441 -27.84 0.19 -21.31
CA MET A 441 -27.91 -0.29 -22.69
C MET A 441 -27.62 0.78 -23.78
N LYS A 442 -26.74 1.75 -23.48
CA LYS A 442 -26.32 2.81 -24.42
C LYS A 442 -25.11 2.37 -25.24
N LEU A 443 -25.38 1.86 -26.44
CA LEU A 443 -24.35 1.29 -27.31
C LEU A 443 -23.33 2.32 -27.80
N ASP A 444 -23.78 3.49 -28.27
CA ASP A 444 -22.92 4.47 -28.93
C ASP A 444 -21.78 4.94 -28.00
N LEU A 445 -22.10 5.27 -26.75
CA LEU A 445 -21.12 5.65 -25.73
C LEU A 445 -20.28 4.46 -25.25
N ALA A 446 -20.85 3.24 -25.22
CA ALA A 446 -20.10 2.03 -24.87
C ALA A 446 -18.97 1.74 -25.88
N GLU A 447 -19.24 1.91 -27.18
CA GLU A 447 -18.23 1.71 -28.23
C GLU A 447 -17.08 2.72 -28.12
N VAL A 448 -17.40 3.99 -27.84
CA VAL A 448 -16.41 5.05 -27.60
C VAL A 448 -15.56 4.73 -26.38
N ALA A 449 -16.18 4.43 -25.24
CA ALA A 449 -15.48 4.11 -24.00
C ALA A 449 -14.60 2.86 -24.13
N ALA A 450 -15.12 1.79 -24.77
CA ALA A 450 -14.36 0.57 -25.02
C ALA A 450 -13.16 0.81 -25.93
N LYS A 451 -13.31 1.61 -26.99
CA LYS A 451 -12.19 1.97 -27.87
C LYS A 451 -11.10 2.71 -27.10
N LYS A 452 -11.46 3.70 -26.28
CA LYS A 452 -10.50 4.46 -25.46
C LYS A 452 -9.79 3.59 -24.44
N LEU A 453 -10.49 2.66 -23.79
CA LEU A 453 -9.87 1.68 -22.89
C LEU A 453 -8.86 0.78 -23.60
N LEU A 454 -9.14 0.35 -24.82
CA LEU A 454 -8.23 -0.51 -25.59
C LEU A 454 -7.00 0.24 -26.12
N GLU A 455 -7.09 1.57 -26.27
CA GLU A 455 -5.93 2.44 -26.55
C GLU A 455 -5.02 2.56 -25.32
N LEU A 456 -5.61 2.67 -24.12
CA LEU A 456 -4.88 2.80 -22.85
C LEU A 456 -4.32 1.46 -22.33
N GLU A 457 -5.08 0.38 -22.45
CA GLU A 457 -4.75 -0.95 -21.93
C GLU A 457 -4.98 -2.04 -23.00
N PRO A 458 -4.05 -2.18 -23.98
CA PRO A 458 -4.23 -3.10 -25.11
C PRO A 458 -4.35 -4.58 -24.71
N GLU A 459 -3.78 -4.93 -23.56
CA GLU A 459 -3.76 -6.28 -22.99
C GLU A 459 -4.96 -6.59 -22.07
N ASN A 460 -5.86 -5.62 -21.83
CA ASN A 460 -7.00 -5.84 -20.96
C ASN A 460 -8.16 -6.52 -21.69
N ALA A 461 -8.55 -7.71 -21.23
CA ALA A 461 -9.71 -8.45 -21.75
C ALA A 461 -11.07 -7.83 -21.34
N GLY A 462 -11.10 -7.04 -20.28
CA GLY A 462 -12.31 -6.48 -19.66
C GLY A 462 -13.20 -5.67 -20.62
N PRO A 463 -12.67 -4.65 -21.33
CA PRO A 463 -13.46 -3.85 -22.27
C PRO A 463 -14.09 -4.70 -23.39
N HIS A 464 -13.35 -5.68 -23.92
CA HIS A 464 -13.87 -6.62 -24.91
C HIS A 464 -15.04 -7.46 -24.36
N ILE A 465 -14.91 -7.97 -23.13
CA ILE A 465 -15.97 -8.77 -22.48
C ILE A 465 -17.22 -7.90 -22.26
N LEU A 466 -17.07 -6.68 -21.75
CA LEU A 466 -18.19 -5.77 -21.51
C LEU A 466 -18.91 -5.39 -22.81
N LEU A 467 -18.16 -5.06 -23.86
CA LEU A 467 -18.73 -4.73 -25.16
C LEU A 467 -19.43 -5.95 -25.81
N SER A 468 -18.81 -7.14 -25.73
CA SER A 468 -19.43 -8.39 -26.19
C SER A 468 -20.72 -8.68 -25.44
N ASN A 469 -20.79 -8.39 -24.14
CA ASN A 469 -22.00 -8.58 -23.35
C ASN A 469 -23.11 -7.62 -23.78
N ILE A 470 -22.78 -6.35 -24.05
CA ILE A 470 -23.73 -5.36 -24.57
C ILE A 470 -24.26 -5.79 -25.94
N TYR A 471 -23.40 -6.23 -26.86
CA TYR A 471 -23.83 -6.76 -28.16
C TYR A 471 -24.74 -7.98 -28.03
N ALA A 472 -24.40 -8.92 -27.15
CA ALA A 472 -25.21 -10.12 -26.90
C ALA A 472 -26.61 -9.75 -26.39
N SER A 473 -26.69 -8.82 -25.44
CA SER A 473 -27.97 -8.35 -24.89
C SER A 473 -28.85 -7.60 -25.91
N GLN A 474 -28.30 -7.16 -27.05
CA GLN A 474 -29.05 -6.59 -28.18
C GLN A 474 -29.22 -7.57 -29.35
N GLY A 475 -28.86 -8.84 -29.19
CA GLY A 475 -28.96 -9.86 -30.25
C GLY A 475 -27.97 -9.68 -31.42
N ARG A 476 -26.94 -8.82 -31.28
CA ARG A 476 -25.94 -8.55 -32.34
C ARG A 476 -24.82 -9.60 -32.35
N TRP A 477 -25.17 -10.86 -32.64
CA TRP A 477 -24.23 -11.99 -32.59
C TRP A 477 -23.03 -11.88 -33.54
N GLY A 478 -23.18 -11.19 -34.68
CA GLY A 478 -22.06 -10.91 -35.59
C GLY A 478 -20.95 -10.08 -34.94
N ASN A 479 -21.33 -9.05 -34.18
CA ASN A 479 -20.39 -8.23 -33.42
C ASN A 479 -19.75 -9.02 -32.26
N VAL A 480 -20.53 -9.86 -31.57
CA VAL A 480 -20.01 -10.78 -30.53
C VAL A 480 -18.91 -11.69 -31.09
N ALA A 481 -19.15 -12.29 -32.27
CA ALA A 481 -18.17 -13.13 -32.94
C ALA A 481 -16.90 -12.33 -33.32
N ALA A 482 -17.06 -11.10 -33.81
CA ALA A 482 -15.95 -10.20 -34.11
C ALA A 482 -15.11 -9.85 -32.87
N THR A 483 -15.77 -9.52 -31.75
CA THR A 483 -15.08 -9.22 -30.47
C THR A 483 -14.30 -10.43 -29.96
N ARG A 484 -14.90 -11.63 -30.00
CA ARG A 484 -14.21 -12.88 -29.61
C ARG A 484 -13.02 -13.20 -30.52
N LYS A 485 -13.15 -12.94 -31.83
CA LYS A 485 -12.04 -13.09 -32.79
C LYS A 485 -10.89 -12.14 -32.48
N SER A 486 -11.19 -10.89 -32.15
CA SER A 486 -10.20 -9.89 -31.74
C SER A 486 -9.47 -10.30 -30.46
N MET A 487 -10.21 -10.79 -29.44
CA MET A 487 -9.59 -11.32 -28.22
C MET A 487 -8.62 -12.47 -28.49
N ARG A 488 -9.01 -13.43 -29.35
CA ARG A 488 -8.14 -14.56 -29.74
C ARG A 488 -6.89 -14.09 -30.49
N ALA A 489 -7.02 -13.13 -31.40
CA ALA A 489 -5.88 -12.57 -32.13
C ALA A 489 -4.85 -11.88 -31.22
N LYS A 490 -5.29 -11.36 -30.08
CA LYS A 490 -4.45 -10.73 -29.06
C LYS A 490 -4.05 -11.65 -27.90
N ASN A 491 -4.35 -12.95 -27.97
CA ASN A 491 -4.15 -13.91 -26.88
C ASN A 491 -4.78 -13.50 -25.53
N LEU A 492 -5.91 -12.78 -25.58
CA LEU A 492 -6.63 -12.34 -24.39
C LEU A 492 -7.58 -13.41 -23.88
N SER A 493 -7.44 -13.79 -22.60
CA SER A 493 -8.31 -14.75 -21.93
C SER A 493 -9.21 -14.09 -20.89
N LYS A 494 -10.44 -14.59 -20.76
CA LYS A 494 -11.36 -14.21 -19.68
C LYS A 494 -10.96 -14.93 -18.38
N SER A 495 -10.78 -14.18 -17.30
CA SER A 495 -10.60 -14.76 -15.97
C SER A 495 -11.87 -15.50 -15.51
N PRO A 496 -11.77 -16.74 -15.01
CA PRO A 496 -12.92 -17.46 -14.50
C PRO A 496 -13.46 -16.78 -13.23
N GLY A 497 -14.79 -16.78 -13.08
CA GLY A 497 -15.43 -16.29 -11.87
C GLY A 497 -15.25 -17.29 -10.75
N CYS A 498 -14.54 -16.91 -9.69
CA CYS A 498 -14.33 -17.73 -8.51
C CYS A 498 -14.94 -17.06 -7.27
N SER A 499 -15.44 -17.89 -6.37
CA SER A 499 -15.86 -17.46 -5.04
C SER A 499 -15.19 -18.32 -4.00
N TRP A 500 -14.85 -17.75 -2.86
CA TRP A 500 -14.18 -18.48 -1.78
C TRP A 500 -14.70 -18.09 -0.41
N ILE A 501 -14.50 -19.00 0.54
CA ILE A 501 -14.87 -18.90 1.95
C ILE A 501 -13.75 -19.49 2.81
N GLU A 502 -13.49 -18.87 3.96
CA GLU A 502 -12.60 -19.45 4.98
C GLU A 502 -13.41 -20.27 5.97
N VAL A 503 -13.09 -21.56 6.10
CA VAL A 503 -13.69 -22.50 7.05
C VAL A 503 -12.55 -23.27 7.71
N GLU A 504 -12.55 -23.39 9.05
CA GLU A 504 -11.52 -24.13 9.80
C GLU A 504 -10.07 -23.71 9.45
N LYS A 505 -9.83 -22.40 9.23
CA LYS A 505 -8.54 -21.81 8.84
C LYS A 505 -8.01 -22.23 7.46
N LYS A 506 -8.87 -22.81 6.62
CA LYS A 506 -8.57 -23.16 5.23
C LYS A 506 -9.45 -22.34 4.29
N VAL A 507 -8.87 -21.89 3.18
CA VAL A 507 -9.63 -21.22 2.10
C VAL A 507 -10.18 -22.29 1.16
N HIS A 508 -11.49 -22.28 0.97
CA HIS A 508 -12.22 -23.17 0.05
C HIS A 508 -12.70 -22.35 -1.14
N MET A 509 -12.23 -22.70 -2.34
CA MET A 509 -12.51 -21.99 -3.58
C MET A 509 -13.47 -22.78 -4.48
N PHE A 510 -14.40 -22.07 -5.11
CA PHE A 510 -15.42 -22.61 -5.99
C PHE A 510 -15.39 -21.88 -7.34
N THR A 511 -15.50 -22.63 -8.43
CA THR A 511 -15.63 -22.12 -9.81
C THR A 511 -16.92 -22.63 -10.45
N GLY A 512 -17.57 -21.79 -11.25
CA GLY A 512 -18.76 -22.18 -12.01
C GLY A 512 -18.37 -23.10 -13.16
N GLY A 513 -18.67 -24.40 -13.05
CA GLY A 513 -18.45 -25.40 -14.11
C GLY A 513 -17.64 -26.64 -13.71
N ASP A 514 -16.80 -26.57 -12.67
CA ASP A 514 -15.87 -27.68 -12.31
C ASP A 514 -15.63 -27.80 -10.79
N SER A 515 -16.71 -27.77 -10.00
CA SER A 515 -16.63 -27.90 -8.54
C SER A 515 -16.40 -29.34 -8.04
N THR A 516 -16.17 -30.29 -8.95
CA THR A 516 -15.87 -31.71 -8.65
C THR A 516 -14.58 -31.91 -7.84
N SER A 517 -13.69 -30.91 -7.85
CA SER A 517 -12.44 -30.92 -7.09
C SER A 517 -12.61 -30.76 -5.57
N HIS A 518 -13.78 -30.34 -5.08
CA HIS A 518 -14.00 -30.16 -3.65
C HIS A 518 -14.31 -31.51 -2.95
N PRO A 519 -13.61 -31.88 -1.86
CA PRO A 519 -13.81 -33.18 -1.20
C PRO A 519 -15.26 -33.47 -0.77
N GLU A 520 -16.01 -32.41 -0.44
CA GLU A 520 -17.40 -32.50 0.03
C GLU A 520 -18.44 -32.06 -1.01
N HIS A 521 -18.09 -32.12 -2.31
CA HIS A 521 -18.94 -31.65 -3.40
C HIS A 521 -20.38 -32.20 -3.35
N ALA A 522 -20.54 -33.50 -3.08
CA ALA A 522 -21.86 -34.14 -3.00
C ALA A 522 -22.77 -33.55 -1.90
N MET A 523 -22.20 -33.20 -0.74
CA MET A 523 -22.96 -32.58 0.36
C MET A 523 -23.39 -31.16 -0.01
N ILE A 524 -22.53 -30.41 -0.70
CA ILE A 524 -22.82 -29.05 -1.17
C ILE A 524 -23.99 -29.07 -2.17
N LEU A 525 -23.97 -29.99 -3.13
CA LEU A 525 -25.05 -30.14 -4.11
C LEU A 525 -26.39 -30.48 -3.45
N LYS A 526 -26.38 -31.38 -2.46
CA LYS A 526 -27.58 -31.71 -1.68
C LYS A 526 -28.11 -30.50 -0.90
N MET A 527 -27.23 -29.65 -0.38
CA MET A 527 -27.64 -28.38 0.25
C MET A 527 -28.23 -27.41 -0.78
N LEU A 528 -27.64 -27.29 -1.97
CA LEU A 528 -28.20 -26.47 -3.05
C LEU A 528 -29.57 -26.96 -3.53
N GLU A 529 -29.80 -28.27 -3.58
CA GLU A 529 -31.13 -28.85 -3.82
C GLU A 529 -32.15 -28.40 -2.79
N LYS A 530 -31.81 -28.52 -1.51
CA LYS A 530 -32.67 -28.08 -0.39
C LYS A 530 -32.93 -26.57 -0.44
N LEU A 531 -31.92 -25.76 -0.74
CA LEU A 531 -32.11 -24.31 -0.91
C LEU A 531 -33.00 -24.02 -2.12
N GLY A 532 -32.81 -24.74 -3.24
CA GLY A 532 -33.64 -24.59 -4.42
C GLY A 532 -35.12 -24.87 -4.17
N THR A 533 -35.47 -25.88 -3.37
CA THR A 533 -36.87 -26.14 -2.99
C THR A 533 -37.44 -25.01 -2.13
N LEU A 534 -36.72 -24.59 -1.09
CA LEU A 534 -37.14 -23.50 -0.20
C LEU A 534 -37.33 -22.17 -0.95
N LEU A 535 -36.44 -21.86 -1.90
CA LEU A 535 -36.51 -20.65 -2.70
C LEU A 535 -37.72 -20.66 -3.63
N ARG A 536 -38.07 -21.80 -4.24
CA ARG A 536 -39.26 -21.93 -5.08
C ARG A 536 -40.56 -21.74 -4.30
N GLU A 537 -40.64 -22.23 -3.06
CA GLU A 537 -41.81 -22.07 -2.19
C GLU A 537 -42.14 -20.60 -1.89
N ILE A 538 -41.12 -19.73 -1.86
CA ILE A 538 -41.28 -18.29 -1.65
C ILE A 538 -41.32 -17.47 -2.95
N GLY A 539 -41.42 -18.15 -4.10
CA GLY A 539 -41.63 -17.51 -5.41
C GLY A 539 -40.36 -17.09 -6.15
N TYR A 540 -39.17 -17.60 -5.79
CA TYR A 540 -37.96 -17.34 -6.57
C TYR A 540 -37.98 -18.08 -7.91
N CYS A 541 -37.80 -17.34 -9.00
CA CYS A 541 -37.60 -17.85 -10.35
C CYS A 541 -36.23 -17.40 -10.86
N PRO A 542 -35.33 -18.32 -11.28
CA PRO A 542 -34.04 -17.94 -11.85
C PRO A 542 -34.20 -17.09 -13.11
N ASP A 543 -33.45 -16.00 -13.20
CA ASP A 543 -33.53 -15.08 -14.33
C ASP A 543 -32.46 -15.41 -15.40
N GLY A 544 -32.90 -16.10 -16.46
CA GLY A 544 -32.06 -16.51 -17.59
C GLY A 544 -31.38 -15.36 -18.34
N SER A 545 -31.88 -14.12 -18.22
CA SER A 545 -31.29 -12.95 -18.90
C SER A 545 -29.85 -12.65 -18.46
N PHE A 546 -29.45 -13.13 -17.28
CA PHE A 546 -28.07 -13.00 -16.78
C PHE A 546 -27.09 -14.00 -17.39
N VAL A 547 -27.55 -14.98 -18.17
CA VAL A 547 -26.70 -15.90 -18.92
C VAL A 547 -26.61 -15.44 -20.37
N LEU A 548 -25.52 -14.74 -20.69
CA LEU A 548 -25.27 -14.14 -22.01
C LEU A 548 -24.68 -15.13 -23.03
N HIS A 549 -24.84 -16.43 -22.78
CA HIS A 549 -24.47 -17.49 -23.72
C HIS A 549 -25.67 -17.82 -24.60
N ASP A 550 -25.40 -18.12 -25.88
CA ASP A 550 -26.40 -18.56 -26.85
C ASP A 550 -26.69 -20.04 -26.62
N VAL A 551 -27.43 -20.33 -25.55
CA VAL A 551 -27.89 -21.65 -25.13
C VAL A 551 -29.39 -21.58 -24.83
N ASP A 552 -30.07 -22.73 -24.76
CA ASP A 552 -31.49 -22.75 -24.46
C ASP A 552 -31.78 -22.25 -23.02
N GLU A 553 -33.01 -21.80 -22.76
CA GLU A 553 -33.39 -21.23 -21.46
C GLU A 553 -33.28 -22.23 -20.30
N GLU A 554 -33.43 -23.54 -20.57
CA GLU A 554 -33.27 -24.58 -19.54
C GLU A 554 -31.81 -24.71 -19.10
N GLU A 555 -30.88 -24.66 -20.05
CA GLU A 555 -29.44 -24.69 -19.82
C GLU A 555 -28.94 -23.39 -19.14
N LYS A 556 -29.54 -22.24 -19.46
CA LYS A 556 -29.30 -20.98 -18.72
C LYS A 556 -29.70 -21.12 -17.26
N VAL A 557 -30.92 -21.58 -16.99
CA VAL A 557 -31.43 -21.78 -15.62
C VAL A 557 -30.61 -22.82 -14.87
N HIS A 558 -30.19 -23.90 -15.54
CA HIS A 558 -29.32 -24.92 -14.96
C HIS A 558 -27.95 -24.33 -14.58
N SER A 559 -27.33 -23.53 -15.44
CA SER A 559 -26.02 -22.89 -15.18
C SER A 559 -26.06 -21.94 -13.96
N LEU A 560 -27.11 -21.11 -13.85
CA LEU A 560 -27.31 -20.18 -12.73
C LEU A 560 -27.36 -20.86 -11.37
N ARG A 561 -27.75 -22.14 -11.33
CA ARG A 561 -27.84 -22.92 -10.08
C ARG A 561 -26.47 -23.21 -9.48
N TYR A 562 -25.45 -23.39 -10.31
CA TYR A 562 -24.10 -23.81 -9.90
C TYR A 562 -23.08 -22.67 -9.96
N HIS A 563 -23.55 -21.42 -9.92
CA HIS A 563 -22.68 -20.28 -9.75
C HIS A 563 -21.85 -20.40 -8.46
N SER A 564 -20.59 -19.97 -8.52
CA SER A 564 -19.63 -20.13 -7.43
C SER A 564 -20.08 -19.47 -6.13
N GLU A 565 -20.84 -18.37 -6.21
CA GLU A 565 -21.40 -17.73 -5.02
C GLU A 565 -22.37 -18.63 -4.26
N LYS A 566 -23.28 -19.30 -4.97
CA LYS A 566 -24.30 -20.17 -4.38
C LYS A 566 -23.63 -21.40 -3.76
N LEU A 567 -22.62 -21.96 -4.43
CA LEU A 567 -21.80 -23.06 -3.91
C LEU A 567 -21.10 -22.66 -2.60
N ALA A 568 -20.46 -21.49 -2.56
CA ALA A 568 -19.77 -21.00 -1.38
C ALA A 568 -20.73 -20.75 -0.21
N VAL A 569 -21.90 -20.15 -0.47
CA VAL A 569 -22.95 -19.93 0.55
C VAL A 569 -23.50 -21.26 1.08
N ALA A 570 -23.77 -22.22 0.20
CA ALA A 570 -24.23 -23.56 0.59
C ALA A 570 -23.20 -24.28 1.47
N TYR A 571 -21.91 -24.19 1.14
CA TYR A 571 -20.85 -24.74 1.98
C TYR A 571 -20.76 -24.04 3.33
N GLY A 572 -20.88 -22.70 3.36
CA GLY A 572 -20.94 -21.92 4.59
C GLY A 572 -22.09 -22.34 5.52
N LEU A 573 -23.28 -22.60 4.96
CA LEU A 573 -24.45 -23.09 5.71
C LEU A 573 -24.24 -24.51 6.28
N LEU A 574 -23.43 -25.34 5.62
CA LEU A 574 -23.12 -26.69 6.09
C LEU A 574 -22.11 -26.72 7.23
N LYS A 575 -21.15 -25.78 7.25
CA LYS A 575 -19.97 -25.85 8.11
C LYS A 575 -19.92 -24.83 9.22
N LEU A 576 -20.46 -23.64 9.01
CA LEU A 576 -20.35 -22.57 10.01
C LEU A 576 -21.42 -22.73 11.10
N PRO A 577 -21.06 -22.57 12.39
CA PRO A 577 -22.00 -22.68 13.50
C PRO A 577 -23.20 -21.75 13.34
N GLU A 578 -24.39 -22.18 13.77
CA GLU A 578 -25.60 -21.33 13.77
C GLU A 578 -25.33 -19.98 14.45
N GLY A 579 -25.75 -18.88 13.82
CA GLY A 579 -25.53 -17.51 14.30
C GLY A 579 -24.28 -16.78 13.79
N MET A 580 -23.20 -17.46 13.36
CA MET A 580 -21.97 -16.81 12.84
C MET A 580 -22.05 -16.31 11.38
N PRO A 581 -21.99 -15.01 11.02
CA PRO A 581 -22.24 -14.58 9.63
C PRO A 581 -21.38 -15.30 8.58
N ILE A 582 -21.99 -15.69 7.47
CA ILE A 582 -21.30 -16.38 6.35
C ILE A 582 -20.59 -15.32 5.52
N ARG A 583 -19.27 -15.43 5.36
CA ARG A 583 -18.46 -14.48 4.58
C ARG A 583 -18.00 -15.13 3.28
N VAL A 584 -18.43 -14.59 2.14
CA VAL A 584 -18.06 -15.08 0.81
C VAL A 584 -17.38 -13.97 0.04
N MET A 585 -16.26 -14.26 -0.60
CA MET A 585 -15.59 -13.32 -1.49
C MET A 585 -15.73 -13.80 -2.93
N LYS A 586 -15.78 -12.85 -3.88
CA LYS A 586 -15.83 -13.11 -5.32
C LYS A 586 -14.89 -12.15 -6.05
N ASN A 587 -14.12 -12.67 -6.99
CA ASN A 587 -13.18 -11.88 -7.80
C ASN A 587 -13.87 -10.97 -8.84
N LEU A 588 -15.10 -11.30 -9.22
CA LEU A 588 -15.90 -10.56 -10.20
C LEU A 588 -17.17 -9.99 -9.56
N ARG A 589 -17.82 -9.07 -10.26
CA ARG A 589 -19.16 -8.59 -9.89
C ARG A 589 -20.15 -9.75 -9.84
N VAL A 590 -20.98 -9.77 -8.80
CA VAL A 590 -22.06 -10.77 -8.61
C VAL A 590 -23.14 -10.52 -9.66
N CYS A 591 -23.73 -11.58 -10.22
CA CYS A 591 -24.86 -11.40 -11.15
C CYS A 591 -26.17 -11.14 -10.40
N GLY A 592 -27.16 -10.54 -11.08
CA GLY A 592 -28.40 -10.11 -10.42
C GLY A 592 -29.25 -11.27 -9.91
N ASP A 593 -29.21 -12.40 -10.61
CA ASP A 593 -29.81 -13.64 -10.15
C ASP A 593 -29.18 -14.13 -8.82
N CYS A 594 -27.85 -14.18 -8.73
CA CYS A 594 -27.17 -14.60 -7.50
C CYS A 594 -27.42 -13.62 -6.35
N HIS A 595 -27.42 -12.32 -6.61
CA HIS A 595 -27.76 -11.31 -5.62
C HIS A 595 -29.18 -11.53 -5.07
N SER A 596 -30.16 -11.74 -5.95
CA SER A 596 -31.56 -12.00 -5.58
C SER A 596 -31.73 -13.32 -4.82
N ALA A 597 -31.09 -14.39 -5.30
CA ALA A 597 -31.11 -15.70 -4.64
C ALA A 597 -30.52 -15.62 -3.23
N ILE A 598 -29.34 -15.01 -3.06
CA ILE A 598 -28.66 -14.93 -1.76
C ILE A 598 -29.44 -14.08 -0.77
N LYS A 599 -30.08 -13.00 -1.23
CA LYS A 599 -31.01 -12.19 -0.44
C LYS A 599 -32.14 -13.05 0.14
N LEU A 600 -32.75 -13.91 -0.68
CA LEU A 600 -33.80 -14.83 -0.25
C LEU A 600 -33.26 -15.99 0.61
N ILE A 601 -32.06 -16.51 0.33
CA ILE A 601 -31.39 -17.50 1.18
C ILE A 601 -31.19 -16.94 2.59
N ALA A 602 -30.71 -15.70 2.72
CA ALA A 602 -30.53 -15.04 4.01
C ALA A 602 -31.84 -14.96 4.80
N LYS A 603 -32.97 -14.69 4.11
CA LYS A 603 -34.31 -14.67 4.71
C LYS A 603 -34.76 -16.05 5.22
N VAL A 604 -34.71 -17.08 4.38
CA VAL A 604 -35.24 -18.42 4.73
C VAL A 604 -34.38 -19.14 5.76
N THR A 605 -33.06 -18.91 5.73
CA THR A 605 -32.11 -19.50 6.68
C THR A 605 -31.94 -18.67 7.95
N ARG A 606 -32.52 -17.46 8.00
CA ARG A 606 -32.31 -16.46 9.08
C ARG A 606 -30.82 -16.25 9.36
N ARG A 607 -30.03 -16.19 8.29
CA ARG A 607 -28.58 -16.15 8.33
C ARG A 607 -28.09 -14.88 7.68
N GLU A 608 -27.25 -14.13 8.39
CA GLU A 608 -26.52 -13.03 7.78
C GLU A 608 -25.46 -13.59 6.83
N ILE A 609 -25.49 -13.10 5.59
CA ILE A 609 -24.51 -13.44 4.56
C ILE A 609 -23.84 -12.14 4.12
N ILE A 610 -22.53 -12.06 4.31
CA ILE A 610 -21.69 -10.94 3.91
C ILE A 610 -20.94 -11.39 2.67
N LEU A 611 -21.28 -10.82 1.51
CA LEU A 611 -20.64 -11.17 0.26
C LEU A 611 -19.89 -9.97 -0.30
N ARG A 612 -18.58 -10.10 -0.52
CA ARG A 612 -17.78 -9.11 -1.24
C ARG A 612 -17.65 -9.51 -2.69
N ASP A 613 -18.10 -8.66 -3.60
CA ASP A 613 -17.73 -8.77 -5.01
C ASP A 613 -16.40 -8.07 -5.30
N ALA A 614 -16.08 -7.75 -6.55
CA ALA A 614 -14.79 -7.15 -6.92
C ALA A 614 -14.37 -6.00 -5.98
N ASN A 615 -15.28 -5.09 -5.62
CA ASN A 615 -14.97 -3.91 -4.79
C ASN A 615 -16.04 -3.55 -3.76
N ARG A 616 -17.19 -4.24 -3.70
CA ARG A 616 -18.32 -3.89 -2.85
C ARG A 616 -18.78 -5.06 -1.99
N PHE A 617 -19.10 -4.77 -0.74
CA PHE A 617 -19.78 -5.70 0.15
C PHE A 617 -21.29 -5.55 0.08
N HIS A 618 -21.95 -6.69 0.12
CA HIS A 618 -23.38 -6.86 0.20
C HIS A 618 -23.70 -7.58 1.51
N HIS A 619 -24.37 -6.89 2.41
CA HIS A 619 -24.83 -7.47 3.67
C HIS A 619 -26.27 -7.92 3.50
N PHE A 620 -26.46 -9.23 3.32
CA PHE A 620 -27.77 -9.84 3.17
C PHE A 620 -28.29 -10.28 4.53
N LYS A 621 -29.43 -9.71 4.93
CA LYS A 621 -30.09 -10.01 6.20
C LYS A 621 -31.59 -9.84 6.06
N ASP A 622 -32.36 -10.82 6.53
CA ASP A 622 -33.83 -10.78 6.56
C ASP A 622 -34.51 -10.47 5.21
N GLY A 623 -33.87 -10.85 4.10
CA GLY A 623 -34.40 -10.59 2.76
C GLY A 623 -34.09 -9.19 2.21
N LEU A 624 -33.22 -8.44 2.88
CA LEU A 624 -32.72 -7.14 2.45
C LEU A 624 -31.22 -7.22 2.17
N CYS A 625 -30.72 -6.29 1.36
CA CYS A 625 -29.29 -6.09 1.12
C CYS A 625 -28.92 -4.65 1.49
N SER A 626 -27.72 -4.44 2.06
CA SER A 626 -27.19 -3.10 2.36
C SER A 626 -27.14 -2.18 1.12
N CYS A 627 -27.04 -2.73 -0.09
CA CYS A 627 -27.07 -1.94 -1.32
C CYS A 627 -28.45 -1.39 -1.69
N ARG A 628 -29.53 -1.79 -1.01
CA ARG A 628 -30.92 -1.42 -1.31
C ARG A 628 -31.34 -1.69 -2.76
N ASP A 629 -30.79 -2.75 -3.35
CA ASP A 629 -30.95 -3.10 -4.77
C ASP A 629 -30.45 -2.02 -5.76
N TYR A 630 -29.71 -1.03 -5.27
CA TYR A 630 -28.98 -0.04 -6.08
C TYR A 630 -27.51 -0.48 -6.22
N TRP A 631 -27.22 -1.37 -7.17
CA TRP A 631 -25.88 -1.97 -7.30
C TRP A 631 -25.29 -1.90 -8.69
#